data_AF-A0A2P8GDY5-F1
#
_entry.id   AF-A0A2P8GDY5-F1
#
_cell.length_a   1.000
_cell.length_b   1.000
_cell.length_c   1.000
_cell.angle_alpha   90.00
_cell.angle_beta   90.00
_cell.angle_gamma   90.00
#
_symmetry.space_group_name_H-M   'P 1'
#
loop_
_entity.id
_entity.type
_entity.pdbx_description
1 polymer ?
#
loop_
_entity_poly.entity_id
_entity_poly.type
_entity_poly.pdbx_seq_one_letter_code
_entity_poly.pdbx_strand_id
1 'polypeptide(L)'
;MKKLLSCFVVSLGIASAANAQGTQWHVIKERIVTRWATQVDPKAPLPEYPRPLLVRSNNWINLNGLWSYAITPKSQAEPTNYEGNILVPFAVESALSGVGRNVGKDSLLWYRNTISIPSSMKNKDILLHFGAVDWQTEVFVNGKSAGKHEGGYDPFSINITSYLKKGAKQDITVRVWDPTDDGPQPAGKQVVKPEGIWYTPVTGIWQTVWLEAVGKSYIRSTKNTPDIDKHTISVAADVENLQEGDNLKIEVLDGITVVAQQQVGARETAVITVNNEKLWSPSAPFLYDLKVTLVRNNRPVDEIKSYFAMRKISMAPDANGIQRMLLNNKFLFQYGPLDQGWWPDGLYTPPTYEAMVYDIDQLKKMGFNMIRKHIKVEPATYYAYCDKVGMLLWQDMPSGDRGNGWENRPGILDHGTDKNRTPESEGYYRKEWNAIIDALYNYPSIVVWIPFNEAWGQFKTTEITEWTMKKDPSRLVNSASGGNFYPTGHIIDLHNYPHPAMPRPDVFGQKQVLVLGEFGGLGLPLEGHTWQKNKNWGYQSFKTSEEMFKKYEAFTERIAQLIPLGLSAAVYTQTTDVEGEVNGFMTYDRQVDKMPVDKLHEANVKLYDPALVK
;
A
#
# COMPACT_ATOMS: atom_id res chain seq x y z
N MET A 1 14.20 -52.25 77.15
CA MET A 1 14.72 -50.92 76.75
C MET A 1 15.38 -51.07 75.39
N LYS A 2 14.64 -50.80 74.30
CA LYS A 2 15.09 -51.03 72.92
C LYS A 2 15.01 -49.73 72.11
N LYS A 3 16.09 -49.50 71.37
CA LYS A 3 16.44 -48.40 70.46
C LYS A 3 15.34 -48.09 69.44
N LEU A 4 15.20 -46.82 69.06
CA LEU A 4 14.70 -46.45 67.74
C LEU A 4 15.53 -45.30 67.16
N LEU A 5 15.90 -45.52 65.91
CA LEU A 5 16.85 -44.78 65.07
C LEU A 5 16.35 -43.39 64.70
N SER A 6 17.28 -42.44 64.68
CA SER A 6 17.17 -41.19 63.91
C SER A 6 17.43 -41.46 62.42
N CYS A 7 16.50 -41.04 61.56
CA CYS A 7 16.75 -40.85 60.12
C CYS A 7 16.62 -39.36 59.81
N PHE A 8 17.74 -38.74 59.44
CA PHE A 8 17.81 -37.41 58.85
C PHE A 8 17.35 -37.50 57.39
N VAL A 9 16.31 -36.77 57.01
CA VAL A 9 15.96 -36.54 55.60
C VAL A 9 16.33 -35.10 55.27
N VAL A 10 17.45 -34.94 54.56
CA VAL A 10 17.86 -33.67 53.95
C VAL A 10 17.07 -33.52 52.66
N SER A 11 16.11 -32.60 52.63
CA SER A 11 15.39 -32.21 51.42
C SER A 11 16.20 -31.16 50.67
N LEU A 12 16.93 -31.56 49.62
CA LEU A 12 17.48 -30.62 48.64
C LEU A 12 16.32 -30.04 47.82
N GLY A 13 15.96 -28.79 48.08
CA GLY A 13 15.14 -28.00 47.18
C GLY A 13 15.95 -27.61 45.95
N ILE A 14 15.76 -28.34 44.84
CA ILE A 14 16.22 -27.90 43.52
C ILE A 14 15.29 -26.78 43.10
N ALA A 15 15.75 -25.54 43.23
CA ALA A 15 15.12 -24.39 42.58
C ALA A 15 15.35 -24.52 41.07
N SER A 16 14.35 -25.01 40.35
CA SER A 16 14.29 -24.96 38.90
C SER A 16 14.19 -23.50 38.47
N ALA A 17 15.31 -22.85 38.22
CA ALA A 17 15.34 -21.64 37.42
C ALA A 17 14.87 -22.02 36.01
N ALA A 18 13.61 -21.72 35.71
CA ALA A 18 13.09 -21.79 34.36
C ALA A 18 13.84 -20.74 33.53
N ASN A 19 14.93 -21.17 32.89
CA ASN A 19 15.51 -20.45 31.77
C ASN A 19 14.43 -20.38 30.69
N ALA A 20 13.81 -19.21 30.53
CA ALA A 20 13.15 -18.87 29.29
C ALA A 20 14.24 -18.90 28.20
N GLN A 21 14.36 -20.04 27.52
CA GLN A 21 15.09 -20.11 26.26
C GLN A 21 14.33 -19.22 25.29
N GLY A 22 14.73 -17.95 25.20
CA GLY A 22 14.27 -17.06 24.15
C GLY A 22 14.62 -17.72 22.82
N THR A 23 13.60 -18.15 22.08
CA THR A 23 13.77 -18.72 20.74
C THR A 23 14.48 -17.67 19.88
N GLN A 24 15.66 -18.05 19.39
CA GLN A 24 16.41 -17.25 18.45
C GLN A 24 15.61 -17.16 17.14
N TRP A 25 15.31 -15.94 16.71
CA TRP A 25 14.59 -15.72 15.46
C TRP A 25 15.34 -16.36 14.28
N HIS A 26 14.58 -16.98 13.39
CA HIS A 26 15.06 -17.50 12.12
C HIS A 26 13.92 -17.46 11.10
N VAL A 27 14.27 -17.29 9.83
CA VAL A 27 13.31 -17.39 8.72
C VAL A 27 12.79 -18.82 8.62
N ILE A 28 11.49 -18.99 8.43
CA ILE A 28 10.88 -20.31 8.21
C ILE A 28 11.18 -20.77 6.77
N LYS A 29 12.06 -21.76 6.62
CA LYS A 29 12.58 -22.23 5.33
C LYS A 29 11.74 -23.31 4.65
N GLU A 30 10.62 -23.69 5.24
CA GLU A 30 9.73 -24.73 4.70
C GLU A 30 8.96 -24.28 3.46
N ARG A 31 9.07 -22.99 3.10
CA ARG A 31 8.45 -22.34 1.95
C ARG A 31 9.52 -21.71 1.06
N ILE A 32 9.18 -21.48 -0.21
CA ILE A 32 10.02 -20.68 -1.11
C ILE A 32 10.22 -19.28 -0.51
N VAL A 33 11.40 -18.69 -0.67
CA VAL A 33 11.74 -17.36 -0.16
C VAL A 33 12.50 -16.58 -1.22
N THR A 34 12.47 -15.26 -1.16
CA THR A 34 13.25 -14.44 -2.09
C THR A 34 14.73 -14.46 -1.73
N ARG A 35 15.59 -14.02 -2.66
CA ARG A 35 17.02 -13.78 -2.38
C ARG A 35 17.24 -12.76 -1.26
N TRP A 36 16.32 -11.81 -1.06
CA TRP A 36 16.45 -10.75 -0.07
C TRP A 36 16.12 -11.19 1.35
N ALA A 37 15.44 -12.34 1.54
CA ALA A 37 15.20 -12.89 2.87
C ALA A 37 16.49 -13.06 3.69
N THR A 38 17.60 -13.39 3.01
CA THR A 38 18.92 -13.55 3.64
C THR A 38 19.62 -12.23 3.99
N GLN A 39 19.11 -11.11 3.48
CA GLN A 39 19.66 -9.77 3.67
C GLN A 39 18.94 -9.00 4.78
N VAL A 40 17.84 -9.54 5.30
CA VAL A 40 17.09 -8.92 6.40
C VAL A 40 17.94 -8.91 7.67
N ASP A 41 18.25 -7.71 8.17
CA ASP A 41 18.84 -7.55 9.50
C ASP A 41 17.73 -7.54 10.56
N PRO A 42 17.62 -8.56 11.43
CA PRO A 42 16.58 -8.61 12.45
C PRO A 42 16.69 -7.50 13.52
N LYS A 43 17.79 -6.73 13.55
CA LYS A 43 17.95 -5.58 14.45
C LYS A 43 17.39 -4.28 13.89
N ALA A 44 17.27 -4.17 12.58
CA ALA A 44 16.84 -2.95 11.91
C ALA A 44 16.26 -3.25 10.51
N PRO A 45 15.21 -4.09 10.38
CA PRO A 45 14.62 -4.37 9.08
C PRO A 45 13.88 -3.14 8.58
N LEU A 46 13.98 -2.87 7.27
CA LEU A 46 13.40 -1.68 6.62
C LEU A 46 13.79 -0.38 7.36
N PRO A 47 15.09 -0.02 7.38
CA PRO A 47 15.61 1.11 8.16
C PRO A 47 15.25 2.48 7.59
N GLU A 48 14.64 2.56 6.40
CA GLU A 48 14.27 3.79 5.73
C GLU A 48 13.24 4.60 6.53
N TYR A 49 13.30 5.92 6.41
CA TYR A 49 12.28 6.77 7.03
C TYR A 49 10.92 6.57 6.35
N PRO A 50 9.85 6.22 7.09
CA PRO A 50 8.58 5.79 6.49
C PRO A 50 7.66 6.93 6.03
N ARG A 51 8.04 8.21 6.16
CA ARG A 51 7.20 9.37 5.75
C ARG A 51 7.93 10.32 4.79
N PRO A 52 8.18 9.93 3.53
CA PRO A 52 8.96 10.72 2.58
C PRO A 52 8.36 12.10 2.25
N LEU A 53 7.06 12.30 2.48
CA LEU A 53 6.36 13.58 2.26
C LEU A 53 6.28 14.49 3.51
N LEU A 54 6.77 14.03 4.66
CA LEU A 54 6.74 14.82 5.90
C LEU A 54 8.00 14.54 6.71
N VAL A 55 9.13 15.07 6.24
CA VAL A 55 10.45 14.82 6.84
C VAL A 55 10.83 15.94 7.80
N ARG A 56 11.13 15.58 9.03
CA ARG A 56 11.81 16.44 10.01
C ARG A 56 13.23 15.93 10.24
N SER A 57 14.16 16.85 10.47
CA SER A 57 15.58 16.48 10.63
C SER A 57 15.83 15.85 12.01
N ASN A 58 16.35 14.62 12.03
CA ASN A 58 16.87 13.92 13.23
C ASN A 58 15.89 13.82 14.41
N ASN A 59 14.60 13.62 14.14
CA ASN A 59 13.56 13.62 15.17
C ASN A 59 12.85 12.26 15.35
N TRP A 60 13.36 11.19 14.74
CA TRP A 60 12.64 9.91 14.70
C TRP A 60 13.53 8.73 15.08
N ILE A 61 12.90 7.62 15.47
CA ILE A 61 13.56 6.35 15.81
C ILE A 61 12.74 5.20 15.24
N ASN A 62 13.38 4.35 14.44
CA ASN A 62 12.79 3.10 13.97
C ASN A 62 12.66 2.11 15.13
N LEU A 63 11.49 1.49 15.28
CA LEU A 63 11.18 0.48 16.29
C LEU A 63 10.98 -0.93 15.71
N ASN A 64 11.22 -1.10 14.41
CA ASN A 64 11.29 -2.42 13.79
C ASN A 64 12.39 -3.27 14.42
N GLY A 65 12.23 -4.59 14.33
CA GLY A 65 13.11 -5.58 14.95
C GLY A 65 12.33 -6.60 15.76
N LEU A 66 13.02 -7.29 16.67
CA LEU A 66 12.41 -8.36 17.47
C LEU A 66 11.54 -7.80 18.60
N TRP A 67 10.26 -8.16 18.59
CA TRP A 67 9.31 -7.91 19.67
C TRP A 67 8.94 -9.25 20.30
N SER A 68 8.59 -9.26 21.59
CA SER A 68 7.98 -10.45 22.19
C SER A 68 6.54 -10.58 21.69
N TYR A 69 6.06 -11.81 21.46
CA TYR A 69 4.67 -12.03 21.04
C TYR A 69 3.97 -13.17 21.79
N ALA A 70 2.64 -13.16 21.77
CA ALA A 70 1.76 -14.23 22.25
C ALA A 70 0.45 -14.24 21.46
N ILE A 71 -0.10 -15.44 21.22
CA ILE A 71 -1.43 -15.64 20.64
C ILE A 71 -2.33 -16.23 21.73
N THR A 72 -3.36 -15.49 22.13
CA THR A 72 -4.26 -15.89 23.22
C THR A 72 -5.70 -16.00 22.74
N PRO A 73 -6.57 -16.79 23.39
CA PRO A 73 -8.02 -16.70 23.15
C PRO A 73 -8.53 -15.27 23.27
N LYS A 74 -9.51 -14.89 22.44
CA LYS A 74 -10.07 -13.52 22.41
C LYS A 74 -10.68 -13.06 23.74
N SER A 75 -11.13 -13.99 24.57
CA SER A 75 -11.68 -13.72 25.90
C SER A 75 -10.61 -13.41 26.97
N GLN A 76 -9.33 -13.63 26.67
CA GLN A 76 -8.24 -13.47 27.63
C GLN A 76 -7.74 -12.03 27.68
N ALA A 77 -7.40 -11.57 28.88
CA ALA A 77 -6.69 -10.30 29.10
C ALA A 77 -5.22 -10.38 28.63
N GLU A 78 -4.46 -9.28 28.80
CA GLU A 78 -3.03 -9.24 28.46
C GLU A 78 -2.28 -10.44 29.09
N PRO A 79 -1.48 -11.17 28.30
CA PRO A 79 -0.74 -12.33 28.81
C PRO A 79 0.43 -11.89 29.69
N THR A 80 0.67 -12.66 30.76
CA THR A 80 1.87 -12.49 31.61
C THR A 80 3.11 -13.16 31.02
N ASN A 81 2.91 -14.21 30.20
CA ASN A 81 3.97 -14.96 29.54
C ASN A 81 3.87 -14.78 28.02
N TYR A 82 5.01 -14.53 27.38
CA TYR A 82 5.13 -14.41 25.93
C TYR A 82 5.76 -15.69 25.35
N GLU A 83 5.30 -16.10 24.17
CA GLU A 83 5.65 -17.37 23.53
C GLU A 83 7.03 -17.35 22.86
N GLY A 84 7.49 -16.17 22.44
CA GLY A 84 8.78 -16.01 21.78
C GLY A 84 8.95 -14.62 21.18
N ASN A 85 9.84 -14.53 20.19
CA ASN A 85 10.08 -13.30 19.44
C ASN A 85 9.45 -13.37 18.04
N ILE A 86 8.94 -12.24 17.58
CA ILE A 86 8.44 -12.00 16.22
C ILE A 86 9.24 -10.84 15.62
N LEU A 87 9.59 -10.94 14.33
CA LEU A 87 10.26 -9.85 13.63
C LEU A 87 9.24 -8.86 13.06
N VAL A 88 9.17 -7.68 13.65
CA VAL A 88 8.36 -6.55 13.16
C VAL A 88 9.14 -5.82 12.07
N PRO A 89 8.51 -5.48 10.92
CA PRO A 89 7.07 -5.42 10.70
C PRO A 89 6.57 -6.52 9.76
N PHE A 90 6.97 -7.78 9.96
CA PHE A 90 6.46 -8.87 9.15
C PHE A 90 5.23 -9.51 9.82
N ALA A 91 4.17 -9.72 9.05
CA ALA A 91 2.93 -10.35 9.49
C ALA A 91 3.19 -11.72 10.14
N VAL A 92 2.44 -12.09 11.19
CA VAL A 92 2.70 -13.31 11.99
C VAL A 92 2.64 -14.61 11.19
N GLU A 93 1.89 -14.64 10.08
CA GLU A 93 1.79 -15.76 9.15
C GLU A 93 3.00 -15.90 8.22
N SER A 94 3.79 -14.83 8.06
CA SER A 94 4.92 -14.79 7.12
C SER A 94 6.13 -15.58 7.60
N ALA A 95 6.98 -16.01 6.66
CA ALA A 95 8.22 -16.70 7.00
C ALA A 95 9.24 -15.80 7.70
N LEU A 96 9.30 -14.52 7.32
CA LEU A 96 10.21 -13.52 7.88
C LEU A 96 9.85 -13.11 9.30
N SER A 97 8.58 -13.24 9.71
CA SER A 97 8.19 -13.02 11.11
C SER A 97 8.90 -13.99 12.08
N GLY A 98 9.27 -15.18 11.61
CA GLY A 98 9.78 -16.28 12.41
C GLY A 98 8.70 -17.04 13.19
N VAL A 99 7.42 -16.75 12.95
CA VAL A 99 6.28 -17.38 13.65
C VAL A 99 5.51 -18.34 12.74
N GLY A 100 5.02 -17.87 11.58
CA GLY A 100 4.37 -18.70 10.57
C GLY A 100 3.06 -19.37 11.03
N ARG A 101 2.27 -18.71 11.89
CA ARG A 101 1.02 -19.25 12.43
C ARG A 101 -0.16 -18.32 12.17
N ASN A 102 -1.31 -18.91 11.83
CA ASN A 102 -2.57 -18.18 11.69
C ASN A 102 -3.13 -17.79 13.06
N VAL A 103 -3.77 -16.62 13.15
CA VAL A 103 -4.41 -16.11 14.39
C VAL A 103 -5.91 -16.42 14.40
N GLY A 104 -6.63 -15.91 13.41
CA GLY A 104 -8.08 -16.11 13.22
C GLY A 104 -8.98 -15.39 14.23
N LYS A 105 -10.29 -15.42 13.98
CA LYS A 105 -11.30 -14.64 14.71
C LYS A 105 -11.42 -14.90 16.21
N ASP A 106 -11.00 -16.08 16.68
CA ASP A 106 -11.16 -16.51 18.06
C ASP A 106 -9.93 -16.21 18.94
N SER A 107 -8.89 -15.59 18.36
CA SER A 107 -7.62 -15.30 19.03
C SER A 107 -7.27 -13.81 18.98
N LEU A 108 -6.36 -13.39 19.85
CA LEU A 108 -5.70 -12.08 19.87
C LEU A 108 -4.21 -12.29 19.70
N LEU A 109 -3.58 -11.42 18.91
CA LEU A 109 -2.13 -11.32 18.82
C LEU A 109 -1.64 -10.16 19.71
N TRP A 110 -0.75 -10.48 20.63
CA TRP A 110 -0.11 -9.52 21.52
C TRP A 110 1.35 -9.35 21.13
N TYR A 111 1.80 -8.10 21.08
CA TYR A 111 3.21 -7.74 20.93
C TYR A 111 3.67 -6.96 22.16
N ARG A 112 4.94 -7.12 22.55
CA ARG A 112 5.58 -6.31 23.58
C ARG A 112 7.01 -5.94 23.21
N ASN A 113 7.36 -4.68 23.45
CA ASN A 113 8.72 -4.17 23.30
C ASN A 113 9.05 -3.15 24.39
N THR A 114 10.27 -3.19 24.91
CA THR A 114 10.80 -2.16 25.82
C THR A 114 11.69 -1.21 25.02
N ILE A 115 11.20 -0.01 24.78
CA ILE A 115 11.89 1.01 23.99
C ILE A 115 12.68 1.96 24.90
N SER A 116 13.67 2.66 24.34
CA SER A 116 14.41 3.71 25.04
C SER A 116 14.23 5.05 24.34
N ILE A 117 13.68 6.03 25.04
CA ILE A 117 13.56 7.41 24.55
C ILE A 117 14.89 8.14 24.83
N PRO A 118 15.62 8.58 23.79
CA PRO A 118 16.90 9.25 23.97
C PRO A 118 16.72 10.65 24.55
N SER A 119 17.79 11.18 25.14
CA SER A 119 17.81 12.52 25.72
C SER A 119 17.50 13.63 24.70
N SER A 120 17.80 13.43 23.42
CA SER A 120 17.49 14.36 22.33
C SER A 120 15.99 14.60 22.13
N MET A 121 15.14 13.68 22.58
CA MET A 121 13.67 13.79 22.51
C MET A 121 13.04 14.34 23.80
N LYS A 122 13.83 14.70 24.82
CA LYS A 122 13.30 15.28 26.06
C LYS A 122 12.59 16.61 25.80
N ASN A 123 11.54 16.87 26.57
CA ASN A 123 10.70 18.09 26.48
C ASN A 123 10.00 18.28 25.13
N LYS A 124 9.91 17.22 24.32
CA LYS A 124 9.11 17.15 23.11
C LYS A 124 7.88 16.29 23.37
N ASP A 125 6.88 16.45 22.50
CA ASP A 125 5.80 15.47 22.44
C ASP A 125 6.30 14.28 21.63
N ILE A 126 6.05 13.08 22.14
CA ILE A 126 6.45 11.81 21.55
C ILE A 126 5.24 11.18 20.89
N LEU A 127 5.31 11.05 19.58
CA LEU A 127 4.32 10.35 18.77
C LEU A 127 4.84 8.93 18.50
N LEU A 128 4.00 7.93 18.76
CA LEU A 128 4.22 6.56 18.32
C LEU A 128 3.40 6.32 17.07
N HIS A 129 4.06 5.91 16.01
CA HIS A 129 3.49 5.72 14.69
C HIS A 129 3.50 4.26 14.27
N PHE A 130 2.48 3.87 13.51
CA PHE A 130 2.38 2.60 12.82
C PHE A 130 2.05 2.88 11.35
N GLY A 131 2.78 2.25 10.42
CA GLY A 131 2.50 2.37 9.00
C GLY A 131 1.19 1.69 8.61
N ALA A 132 0.93 0.51 9.21
CA ALA A 132 -0.31 -0.25 9.12
C ALA A 132 -0.26 -1.42 10.12
N VAL A 133 -1.42 -1.77 10.68
CA VAL A 133 -1.59 -2.94 11.56
C VAL A 133 -2.93 -3.58 11.20
N ASP A 134 -2.93 -4.85 10.79
CA ASP A 134 -4.16 -5.54 10.35
C ASP A 134 -4.79 -6.31 11.54
N TRP A 135 -5.93 -5.90 12.11
CA TRP A 135 -6.73 -4.72 11.74
C TRP A 135 -7.24 -3.90 12.93
N GLN A 136 -7.78 -4.54 13.98
CA GLN A 136 -8.28 -3.86 15.17
C GLN A 136 -7.21 -3.84 16.25
N THR A 137 -6.67 -2.64 16.50
CA THR A 137 -5.46 -2.45 17.29
C THR A 137 -5.75 -1.63 18.55
N GLU A 138 -5.20 -2.05 19.69
CA GLU A 138 -5.11 -1.23 20.91
C GLU A 138 -3.65 -1.17 21.38
N VAL A 139 -3.17 0.05 21.62
CA VAL A 139 -1.79 0.30 22.04
C VAL A 139 -1.79 0.70 23.52
N PHE A 140 -0.94 0.02 24.29
CA PHE A 140 -0.72 0.29 25.69
C PHE A 140 0.71 0.79 25.90
N VAL A 141 0.84 1.84 26.70
CA VAL A 141 2.13 2.39 27.10
C VAL A 141 2.22 2.29 28.61
N ASN A 142 3.23 1.57 29.10
CA ASN A 142 3.47 1.35 30.52
C ASN A 142 2.27 0.75 31.28
N GLY A 143 1.49 -0.11 30.60
CA GLY A 143 0.29 -0.78 31.14
C GLY A 143 -0.99 0.06 31.06
N LYS A 144 -0.98 1.22 30.40
CA LYS A 144 -2.16 2.08 30.21
C LYS A 144 -2.54 2.13 28.75
N SER A 145 -3.83 1.96 28.44
CA SER A 145 -4.35 2.14 27.08
C SER A 145 -4.13 3.58 26.62
N ALA A 146 -3.38 3.74 25.53
CA ALA A 146 -2.99 5.03 24.96
C ALA A 146 -3.81 5.40 23.72
N GLY A 147 -4.33 4.41 23.00
CA GLY A 147 -5.17 4.63 21.83
C GLY A 147 -5.59 3.35 21.14
N LYS A 148 -6.57 3.47 20.24
CA LYS A 148 -7.12 2.38 19.43
C LYS A 148 -7.15 2.79 17.97
N HIS A 149 -7.02 1.82 17.08
CA HIS A 149 -7.18 1.98 15.64
C HIS A 149 -8.00 0.83 15.07
N GLU A 150 -8.76 1.12 14.00
CA GLU A 150 -9.39 0.08 13.20
C GLU A 150 -9.18 0.48 11.74
N GLY A 151 -8.45 -0.37 11.02
CA GLY A 151 -8.08 -0.20 9.62
C GLY A 151 -6.78 -0.93 9.33
N GLY A 152 -6.77 -1.76 8.30
CA GLY A 152 -5.64 -2.66 8.00
C GLY A 152 -4.59 -2.06 7.08
N TYR A 153 -4.88 -0.93 6.44
CA TYR A 153 -4.14 -0.42 5.27
C TYR A 153 -3.78 1.06 5.34
N ASP A 154 -4.06 1.72 6.47
CA ASP A 154 -3.80 3.14 6.67
C ASP A 154 -2.85 3.40 7.87
N PRO A 155 -2.02 4.46 7.80
CA PRO A 155 -1.13 4.81 8.89
C PRO A 155 -1.88 5.55 10.00
N PHE A 156 -1.48 5.31 11.25
CA PHE A 156 -1.98 6.05 12.40
C PHE A 156 -0.89 6.39 13.41
N SER A 157 -1.18 7.35 14.29
CA SER A 157 -0.24 7.79 15.32
C SER A 157 -0.93 8.17 16.62
N ILE A 158 -0.26 7.93 17.74
CA ILE A 158 -0.75 8.25 19.09
C ILE A 158 0.29 9.13 19.78
N ASN A 159 -0.13 10.25 20.38
CA ASN A 159 0.74 11.02 21.27
C ASN A 159 0.86 10.29 22.62
N ILE A 160 2.00 9.68 22.88
CA ILE A 160 2.23 8.84 24.06
C ILE A 160 2.84 9.60 25.25
N THR A 161 3.08 10.90 25.11
CA THR A 161 3.84 11.72 26.08
C THR A 161 3.30 11.63 27.50
N SER A 162 1.97 11.70 27.67
CA SER A 162 1.30 11.65 28.97
C SER A 162 1.33 10.26 29.63
N TYR A 163 1.71 9.22 28.88
CA TYR A 163 1.79 7.83 29.34
C TYR A 163 3.21 7.40 29.71
N LEU A 164 4.21 8.25 29.44
CA LEU A 164 5.61 7.97 29.73
C LEU A 164 5.88 8.00 31.23
N LYS A 165 6.66 7.03 31.71
CA LYS A 165 7.21 7.02 33.07
C LYS A 165 8.52 7.82 33.10
N LYS A 166 8.94 8.23 34.30
CA LYS A 166 10.28 8.81 34.49
C LYS A 166 11.35 7.80 34.06
N GLY A 167 12.38 8.28 33.35
CA GLY A 167 13.47 7.46 32.82
C GLY A 167 13.39 7.28 31.30
N ALA A 168 14.40 6.65 30.72
CA ALA A 168 14.48 6.44 29.27
C ALA A 168 13.65 5.24 28.80
N LYS A 169 13.60 4.17 29.60
CA LYS A 169 12.93 2.91 29.23
C LYS A 169 11.42 3.01 29.39
N GLN A 170 10.69 2.55 28.38
CA GLN A 170 9.22 2.54 28.35
C GLN A 170 8.75 1.20 27.80
N ASP A 171 7.71 0.62 28.40
CA ASP A 171 7.07 -0.59 27.88
C ASP A 171 5.96 -0.22 26.89
N ILE A 172 5.97 -0.84 25.72
CA ILE A 172 4.91 -0.77 24.71
C ILE A 172 4.32 -2.16 24.55
N THR A 173 3.00 -2.28 24.71
CA THR A 173 2.24 -3.49 24.38
C THR A 173 1.23 -3.14 23.28
N VAL A 174 1.06 -4.01 22.28
CA VAL A 174 0.08 -3.85 21.21
C VAL A 174 -0.80 -5.09 21.19
N ARG A 175 -2.12 -4.91 21.24
CA ARG A 175 -3.12 -5.97 21.07
C ARG A 175 -3.76 -5.82 19.70
N VAL A 176 -3.80 -6.91 18.94
CA VAL A 176 -4.41 -6.97 17.62
C VAL A 176 -5.44 -8.09 17.58
N TRP A 177 -6.62 -7.80 17.05
CA TRP A 177 -7.61 -8.78 16.64
C TRP A 177 -7.78 -8.68 15.13
N ASP A 178 -7.79 -9.81 14.43
CA ASP A 178 -8.14 -9.89 13.00
C ASP A 178 -8.91 -11.19 12.71
N PRO A 179 -10.18 -11.10 12.27
CA PRO A 179 -10.93 -12.27 11.82
C PRO A 179 -10.65 -12.64 10.35
N THR A 180 -9.78 -11.93 9.62
CA THR A 180 -9.53 -12.13 8.19
C THR A 180 -10.85 -12.05 7.40
N ASP A 181 -11.22 -13.05 6.60
CA ASP A 181 -12.44 -13.07 5.80
C ASP A 181 -13.68 -13.58 6.56
N ASP A 182 -13.56 -13.90 7.85
CA ASP A 182 -14.70 -14.20 8.73
C ASP A 182 -15.35 -12.93 9.32
N GLY A 183 -14.80 -11.74 9.07
CA GLY A 183 -15.32 -10.46 9.53
C GLY A 183 -15.78 -9.53 8.40
N PRO A 184 -16.44 -8.41 8.77
CA PRO A 184 -16.99 -7.45 7.80
C PRO A 184 -15.96 -6.48 7.20
N GLN A 185 -14.68 -6.58 7.59
CA GLN A 185 -13.65 -5.62 7.21
C GLN A 185 -13.17 -5.76 5.77
N PRO A 186 -12.58 -4.69 5.22
CA PRO A 186 -11.64 -4.82 4.11
C PRO A 186 -10.54 -5.84 4.44
N ALA A 187 -10.43 -6.89 3.63
CA ALA A 187 -9.42 -7.95 3.78
C ALA A 187 -8.60 -8.16 2.49
N GLY A 188 -8.89 -7.41 1.42
CA GLY A 188 -8.25 -7.59 0.12
C GLY A 188 -8.41 -9.04 -0.36
N LYS A 189 -7.28 -9.69 -0.66
CA LYS A 189 -7.22 -11.08 -1.13
C LYS A 189 -6.92 -12.13 -0.05
N GLN A 190 -6.92 -11.74 1.21
CA GLN A 190 -6.67 -12.63 2.34
C GLN A 190 -7.84 -13.61 2.58
N VAL A 191 -7.56 -14.88 2.88
CA VAL A 191 -8.57 -15.88 3.29
C VAL A 191 -8.02 -16.84 4.34
N VAL A 192 -8.87 -17.31 5.26
CA VAL A 192 -8.51 -18.33 6.25
C VAL A 192 -8.02 -19.64 5.59
N LYS A 193 -8.50 -19.94 4.38
CA LYS A 193 -8.11 -21.13 3.60
C LYS A 193 -7.65 -20.71 2.19
N PRO A 194 -6.35 -20.42 1.98
CA PRO A 194 -5.81 -20.02 0.68
C PRO A 194 -6.07 -21.05 -0.42
N GLU A 195 -6.64 -20.59 -1.53
CA GLU A 195 -6.90 -21.39 -2.72
C GLU A 195 -7.13 -20.50 -3.95
N GLY A 196 -6.57 -20.93 -5.09
CA GLY A 196 -6.74 -20.21 -6.36
C GLY A 196 -6.13 -18.82 -6.32
N ILE A 197 -6.97 -17.80 -6.47
CA ILE A 197 -6.60 -16.37 -6.50
C ILE A 197 -6.64 -15.68 -5.13
N TRP A 198 -6.86 -16.44 -4.05
CA TRP A 198 -6.98 -15.97 -2.68
C TRP A 198 -5.83 -16.51 -1.83
N TYR A 199 -5.23 -15.66 -1.01
CA TYR A 199 -3.90 -15.89 -0.45
C TYR A 199 -3.88 -15.97 1.08
N THR A 200 -2.71 -16.32 1.61
CA THR A 200 -2.42 -16.39 3.05
C THR A 200 -2.88 -15.12 3.80
N PRO A 201 -3.52 -15.26 4.98
CA PRO A 201 -3.86 -14.12 5.86
C PRO A 201 -2.63 -13.31 6.28
N VAL A 202 -2.85 -12.06 6.63
CA VAL A 202 -1.87 -11.13 7.19
C VAL A 202 -2.47 -10.51 8.45
N THR A 203 -2.03 -10.98 9.62
CA THR A 203 -2.44 -10.41 10.90
C THR A 203 -1.31 -9.62 11.53
N GLY A 204 -1.66 -8.47 12.13
CA GLY A 204 -0.77 -7.71 13.00
C GLY A 204 0.03 -6.64 12.28
N ILE A 205 1.19 -6.30 12.86
CA ILE A 205 2.02 -5.19 12.39
C ILE A 205 2.72 -5.61 11.10
N TRP A 206 2.34 -5.02 9.96
CA TRP A 206 2.90 -5.36 8.66
C TRP A 206 3.62 -4.20 7.93
N GLN A 207 3.58 -2.98 8.49
CA GLN A 207 4.45 -1.87 8.10
C GLN A 207 5.19 -1.27 9.31
N THR A 208 6.22 -0.46 9.01
CA THR A 208 7.16 0.08 10.00
C THR A 208 6.50 0.70 11.23
N VAL A 209 7.10 0.49 12.40
CA VAL A 209 6.75 1.17 13.66
C VAL A 209 7.87 2.14 14.02
N TRP A 210 7.54 3.37 14.42
CA TRP A 210 8.56 4.36 14.76
C TRP A 210 8.08 5.39 15.78
N LEU A 211 9.02 6.05 16.43
CA LEU A 211 8.77 7.26 17.23
C LEU A 211 9.08 8.50 16.43
N GLU A 212 8.34 9.58 16.65
CA GLU A 212 8.72 10.94 16.28
C GLU A 212 8.64 11.86 17.49
N ALA A 213 9.61 12.75 17.63
CA ALA A 213 9.59 13.86 18.57
C ALA A 213 9.18 15.14 17.85
N VAL A 214 8.17 15.83 18.38
CA VAL A 214 7.62 17.06 17.81
C VAL A 214 7.53 18.17 18.86
N GLY A 215 7.46 19.42 18.37
CA GLY A 215 7.14 20.57 19.21
C GLY A 215 5.71 20.49 19.75
N LYS A 216 5.31 21.47 20.58
CA LYS A 216 3.93 21.55 21.08
C LYS A 216 2.94 21.87 19.95
N SER A 217 3.27 22.86 19.13
CA SER A 217 2.58 23.12 17.86
C SER A 217 3.41 22.50 16.73
N TYR A 218 2.77 21.72 15.85
CA TYR A 218 3.47 21.03 14.76
C TYR A 218 2.55 20.74 13.58
N ILE A 219 3.14 20.63 12.38
CA ILE A 219 2.44 20.29 11.14
C ILE A 219 2.14 18.79 11.12
N ARG A 220 0.86 18.41 11.22
CA ARG A 220 0.42 17.01 11.22
C ARG A 220 0.43 16.41 9.82
N SER A 221 -0.05 17.18 8.83
CA SER A 221 -0.10 16.81 7.42
C SER A 221 -0.16 18.06 6.53
N THR A 222 0.02 17.87 5.23
CA THR A 222 -0.19 18.89 4.20
C THR A 222 -1.10 18.35 3.11
N LYS A 223 -1.75 19.25 2.38
CA LYS A 223 -2.49 18.96 1.16
C LYS A 223 -1.93 19.82 0.03
N ASN A 224 -1.28 19.16 -0.92
CA ASN A 224 -0.54 19.78 -2.01
C ASN A 224 -1.25 19.47 -3.34
N THR A 225 -1.79 20.47 -4.03
CA THR A 225 -2.56 20.27 -5.28
C THR A 225 -1.98 21.12 -6.42
N PRO A 226 -1.24 20.51 -7.37
CA PRO A 226 -0.73 21.21 -8.54
C PRO A 226 -1.86 21.52 -9.53
N ASP A 227 -1.78 22.67 -10.19
CA ASP A 227 -2.66 23.10 -11.28
C ASP A 227 -1.78 23.67 -12.40
N ILE A 228 -1.57 22.85 -13.43
CA ILE A 228 -0.69 23.21 -14.57
C ILE A 228 -1.38 24.20 -15.52
N ASP A 229 -2.70 24.29 -15.53
CA ASP A 229 -3.41 25.24 -16.39
C ASP A 229 -3.32 26.67 -15.83
N LYS A 230 -3.13 26.78 -14.51
CA LYS A 230 -2.88 28.05 -13.82
C LYS A 230 -1.41 28.30 -13.48
N HIS A 231 -0.52 27.34 -13.74
CA HIS A 231 0.90 27.38 -13.32
C HIS A 231 1.07 27.57 -11.81
N THR A 232 0.24 26.91 -10.98
CA THR A 232 0.25 27.07 -9.52
C THR A 232 0.32 25.76 -8.76
N ILE A 233 0.81 25.81 -7.52
CA ILE A 233 0.65 24.78 -6.49
C ILE A 233 -0.14 25.37 -5.31
N SER A 234 -1.23 24.70 -4.93
CA SER A 234 -1.96 25.00 -3.70
C SER A 234 -1.42 24.17 -2.54
N VAL A 235 -1.07 24.80 -1.42
CA VAL A 235 -0.53 24.14 -0.22
C VAL A 235 -1.34 24.57 0.99
N ALA A 236 -2.00 23.61 1.62
CA ALA A 236 -2.62 23.76 2.94
C ALA A 236 -1.92 22.84 3.94
N ALA A 237 -1.88 23.23 5.21
CA ALA A 237 -1.35 22.41 6.28
C ALA A 237 -2.37 22.23 7.40
N ASP A 238 -2.39 21.04 7.97
CA ASP A 238 -3.12 20.74 9.20
C ASP A 238 -2.12 20.81 10.36
N VAL A 239 -2.42 21.67 11.34
CA VAL A 239 -1.47 22.02 12.41
C VAL A 239 -2.09 21.68 13.77
N GLU A 240 -1.39 20.85 14.53
CA GLU A 240 -1.75 20.52 15.91
C GLU A 240 -1.38 21.68 16.85
N ASN A 241 -2.24 21.95 17.85
CA ASN A 241 -2.06 23.02 18.85
C ASN A 241 -1.71 24.40 18.25
N LEU A 242 -2.37 24.76 17.15
CA LEU A 242 -2.21 26.06 16.50
C LEU A 242 -2.47 27.21 17.49
N GLN A 243 -1.60 28.21 17.49
CA GLN A 243 -1.73 29.41 18.33
C GLN A 243 -2.05 30.65 17.51
N GLU A 244 -2.55 31.68 18.18
CA GLU A 244 -2.74 32.99 17.56
C GLU A 244 -1.40 33.57 17.08
N GLY A 245 -1.39 34.15 15.87
CA GLY A 245 -0.19 34.70 15.23
C GLY A 245 0.69 33.65 14.50
N ASP A 246 0.30 32.38 14.50
CA ASP A 246 0.96 31.36 13.69
C ASP A 246 0.67 31.58 12.18
N ASN A 247 1.73 31.50 11.38
CA ASN A 247 1.69 31.61 9.92
C ASN A 247 2.40 30.41 9.28
N LEU A 248 2.07 30.10 8.03
CA LEU A 248 2.80 29.14 7.21
C LEU A 248 3.69 29.89 6.24
N LYS A 249 4.98 29.57 6.23
CA LYS A 249 5.91 29.94 5.17
C LYS A 249 6.17 28.71 4.30
N ILE A 250 5.94 28.84 3.00
CA ILE A 250 6.11 27.79 2.01
C ILE A 250 7.20 28.22 1.03
N GLU A 251 8.18 27.34 0.80
CA GLU A 251 9.26 27.53 -0.17
C GLU A 251 9.23 26.35 -1.16
N VAL A 252 9.18 26.66 -2.46
CA VAL A 252 9.28 25.71 -3.58
C VAL A 252 10.70 25.76 -4.10
N LEU A 253 11.36 24.60 -4.21
CA LEU A 253 12.75 24.51 -4.64
C LEU A 253 12.93 23.62 -5.87
N ASP A 254 13.77 24.07 -6.79
CA ASP A 254 14.36 23.30 -7.90
C ASP A 254 15.80 22.97 -7.51
N GLY A 255 16.00 21.75 -6.99
CA GLY A 255 17.22 21.39 -6.28
C GLY A 255 17.45 22.29 -5.07
N ILE A 256 18.55 23.04 -5.05
CA ILE A 256 18.88 23.95 -3.94
C ILE A 256 18.31 25.36 -4.09
N THR A 257 17.71 25.68 -5.24
CA THR A 257 17.29 27.05 -5.58
C THR A 257 15.83 27.24 -5.21
N VAL A 258 15.52 28.23 -4.35
CA VAL A 258 14.13 28.64 -4.10
C VAL A 258 13.60 29.37 -5.33
N VAL A 259 12.65 28.76 -6.03
CA VAL A 259 12.06 29.30 -7.27
C VAL A 259 10.75 30.05 -7.01
N ALA A 260 10.07 29.75 -5.91
CA ALA A 260 8.89 30.49 -5.45
C ALA A 260 8.74 30.37 -3.92
N GLN A 261 8.11 31.35 -3.30
CA GLN A 261 7.77 31.30 -1.88
C GLN A 261 6.53 32.15 -1.58
N GLN A 262 5.82 31.77 -0.53
CA GLN A 262 4.69 32.55 -0.02
C GLN A 262 4.57 32.37 1.49
N GLN A 263 4.06 33.38 2.17
CA GLN A 263 3.66 33.29 3.57
C GLN A 263 2.17 33.66 3.68
N VAL A 264 1.41 32.84 4.41
CA VAL A 264 -0.04 32.98 4.62
C VAL A 264 -0.40 32.69 6.07
N GLY A 265 -1.61 33.04 6.49
CA GLY A 265 -2.12 32.63 7.80
C GLY A 265 -2.16 31.11 7.91
N ALA A 266 -1.91 30.54 9.10
CA ALA A 266 -1.75 29.08 9.21
C ALA A 266 -3.02 28.26 8.95
N ARG A 267 -4.19 28.90 8.82
CA ARG A 267 -5.45 28.27 8.40
C ARG A 267 -5.79 28.51 6.94
N GLU A 268 -4.98 29.29 6.23
CA GLU A 268 -5.19 29.65 4.83
C GLU A 268 -4.49 28.64 3.91
N THR A 269 -4.93 28.59 2.65
CA THR A 269 -4.24 27.85 1.59
C THR A 269 -3.32 28.80 0.84
N ALA A 270 -2.03 28.49 0.80
CA ALA A 270 -1.09 29.20 -0.07
C ALA A 270 -1.31 28.78 -1.52
N VAL A 271 -1.33 29.73 -2.45
CA VAL A 271 -1.46 29.48 -3.90
C VAL A 271 -0.27 30.13 -4.56
N ILE A 272 0.71 29.31 -4.91
CA ILE A 272 2.04 29.75 -5.31
C ILE A 272 2.22 29.53 -6.81
N THR A 273 2.51 30.59 -7.55
CA THR A 273 2.86 30.50 -8.98
C THR A 273 4.25 29.91 -9.17
N VAL A 274 4.39 28.92 -10.03
CA VAL A 274 5.66 28.30 -10.43
C VAL A 274 5.86 28.58 -11.91
N ASN A 275 6.61 29.64 -12.22
CA ASN A 275 6.86 30.04 -13.61
C ASN A 275 7.81 29.07 -14.31
N ASN A 276 7.58 28.80 -15.60
CA ASN A 276 8.39 27.90 -16.43
C ASN A 276 8.55 26.51 -15.79
N GLU A 277 7.45 25.93 -15.34
CA GLU A 277 7.45 24.69 -14.60
C GLU A 277 7.95 23.51 -15.44
N LYS A 278 8.65 22.59 -14.78
CA LYS A 278 9.00 21.28 -15.32
C LYS A 278 7.88 20.32 -14.98
N LEU A 279 7.20 19.83 -16.01
CA LEU A 279 6.11 18.89 -15.83
C LEU A 279 6.63 17.48 -15.56
N TRP A 280 5.96 16.76 -14.68
CA TRP A 280 6.26 15.36 -14.40
C TRP A 280 5.52 14.44 -15.37
N SER A 281 6.22 13.44 -15.88
CA SER A 281 5.65 12.33 -16.67
C SER A 281 6.51 11.07 -16.54
N PRO A 282 6.05 9.90 -17.01
CA PRO A 282 6.86 8.68 -16.97
C PRO A 282 8.20 8.75 -17.72
N SER A 283 8.26 9.56 -18.79
CA SER A 283 9.47 9.77 -19.60
C SER A 283 10.34 10.94 -19.11
N ALA A 284 9.79 11.83 -18.30
CA ALA A 284 10.49 12.96 -17.70
C ALA A 284 10.00 13.19 -16.25
N PRO A 285 10.32 12.29 -15.31
CA PRO A 285 9.95 12.49 -13.92
C PRO A 285 10.73 13.67 -13.35
N PHE A 286 10.01 14.65 -12.80
CA PHE A 286 10.60 15.80 -12.11
C PHE A 286 9.82 16.12 -10.84
N LEU A 287 10.52 16.23 -9.72
CA LEU A 287 9.96 16.56 -8.41
C LEU A 287 10.57 17.88 -7.92
N TYR A 288 9.71 18.79 -7.49
CA TYR A 288 10.12 19.97 -6.75
C TYR A 288 10.19 19.64 -5.26
N ASP A 289 11.24 20.10 -4.58
CA ASP A 289 11.29 20.06 -3.14
C ASP A 289 10.35 21.13 -2.58
N LEU A 290 9.67 20.81 -1.48
CA LEU A 290 8.74 21.69 -0.79
C LEU A 290 9.16 21.81 0.67
N LYS A 291 9.42 23.03 1.14
CA LYS A 291 9.65 23.31 2.55
C LYS A 291 8.45 24.05 3.13
N VAL A 292 7.87 23.51 4.19
CA VAL A 292 6.75 24.14 4.90
C VAL A 292 7.18 24.40 6.34
N THR A 293 7.20 25.67 6.72
CA THR A 293 7.61 26.14 8.04
C THR A 293 6.43 26.80 8.75
N LEU A 294 6.08 26.30 9.93
CA LEU A 294 5.18 27.00 10.84
C LEU A 294 5.97 28.08 11.57
N VAL A 295 5.53 29.34 11.49
CA VAL A 295 6.26 30.51 12.00
C VAL A 295 5.40 31.26 13.02
N ARG A 296 5.98 31.60 14.17
CA ARG A 296 5.38 32.45 15.21
C ARG A 296 6.33 33.59 15.55
N ASN A 297 5.85 34.83 15.50
CA ASN A 297 6.67 36.03 15.78
C ASN A 297 8.00 36.02 14.98
N ASN A 298 7.93 35.68 13.68
CA ASN A 298 9.07 35.54 12.77
C ASN A 298 10.11 34.48 13.17
N ARG A 299 9.76 33.52 14.03
CA ARG A 299 10.61 32.38 14.41
C ARG A 299 9.98 31.06 13.98
N PRO A 300 10.76 30.10 13.45
CA PRO A 300 10.25 28.77 13.14
C PRO A 300 9.84 28.04 14.40
N VAL A 301 8.63 27.48 14.39
CA VAL A 301 8.04 26.63 15.44
C VAL A 301 8.18 25.16 15.07
N ASP A 302 7.93 24.86 13.80
CA ASP A 302 8.09 23.54 13.19
C ASP A 302 8.46 23.71 11.71
N GLU A 303 9.18 22.74 11.16
CA GLU A 303 9.60 22.75 9.76
C GLU A 303 9.59 21.32 9.22
N ILE A 304 8.93 21.13 8.08
CA ILE A 304 8.88 19.86 7.36
C ILE A 304 9.41 20.04 5.94
N LYS A 305 10.10 19.02 5.45
CA LYS A 305 10.44 18.86 4.04
C LYS A 305 9.48 17.85 3.41
N SER A 306 9.08 18.15 2.19
CA SER A 306 8.18 17.37 1.36
C SER A 306 8.60 17.52 -0.11
N TYR A 307 7.84 16.97 -1.03
CA TYR A 307 7.97 17.24 -2.46
C TYR A 307 6.60 17.24 -3.14
N PHE A 308 6.56 17.72 -4.38
CA PHE A 308 5.41 17.60 -5.25
C PHE A 308 5.86 17.55 -6.72
N ALA A 309 4.92 17.30 -7.62
CA ALA A 309 5.17 17.35 -9.06
C ALA A 309 4.12 18.22 -9.75
N MET A 310 4.53 19.01 -10.73
CA MET A 310 3.60 19.71 -11.61
C MET A 310 3.08 18.72 -12.65
N ARG A 311 1.87 18.21 -12.44
CA ARG A 311 1.20 17.30 -13.38
C ARG A 311 -0.31 17.38 -13.27
N LYS A 312 -1.02 17.04 -14.35
CA LYS A 312 -2.48 16.95 -14.39
C LYS A 312 -2.92 15.65 -15.06
N ILE A 313 -3.81 14.91 -14.43
CA ILE A 313 -4.59 13.84 -15.08
C ILE A 313 -5.99 14.37 -15.36
N SER A 314 -6.54 14.12 -16.54
CA SER A 314 -7.87 14.60 -16.93
C SER A 314 -8.53 13.72 -17.98
N MET A 315 -9.83 13.91 -18.16
CA MET A 315 -10.63 13.28 -19.20
C MET A 315 -11.06 14.36 -20.21
N ALA A 316 -10.80 14.13 -21.49
CA ALA A 316 -11.29 14.99 -22.58
C ALA A 316 -11.47 14.19 -23.87
N PRO A 317 -12.38 14.60 -24.78
CA PRO A 317 -12.61 13.89 -26.03
C PRO A 317 -11.47 14.06 -27.03
N ASP A 318 -11.21 13.02 -27.82
CA ASP A 318 -10.39 13.08 -29.04
C ASP A 318 -11.16 13.72 -30.22
N ALA A 319 -10.54 13.77 -31.40
CA ALA A 319 -11.16 14.33 -32.61
C ALA A 319 -12.43 13.60 -33.07
N ASN A 320 -12.65 12.36 -32.62
CA ASN A 320 -13.85 11.57 -32.91
C ASN A 320 -14.92 11.68 -31.81
N GLY A 321 -14.71 12.54 -30.80
CA GLY A 321 -15.61 12.70 -29.67
C GLY A 321 -15.50 11.60 -28.61
N ILE A 322 -14.48 10.75 -28.66
CA ILE A 322 -14.27 9.67 -27.69
C ILE A 322 -13.40 10.16 -26.54
N GLN A 323 -13.90 10.05 -25.31
CA GLN A 323 -13.19 10.43 -24.10
C GLN A 323 -11.87 9.67 -23.97
N ARG A 324 -10.80 10.42 -23.71
CA ARG A 324 -9.43 9.93 -23.52
C ARG A 324 -8.91 10.33 -22.15
N MET A 325 -8.03 9.47 -21.63
CA MET A 325 -7.23 9.78 -20.46
C MET A 325 -6.01 10.61 -20.88
N LEU A 326 -5.91 11.83 -20.33
CA LEU A 326 -4.83 12.76 -20.67
C LEU A 326 -3.91 12.98 -19.47
N LEU A 327 -2.60 12.88 -19.69
CA LEU A 327 -1.56 13.36 -18.78
C LEU A 327 -1.00 14.67 -19.33
N ASN A 328 -1.01 15.72 -18.52
CA ASN A 328 -0.53 17.06 -18.88
C ASN A 328 -1.18 17.59 -20.17
N ASN A 329 -2.51 17.45 -20.26
CA ASN A 329 -3.33 17.83 -21.41
C ASN A 329 -2.97 17.09 -22.73
N LYS A 330 -2.22 15.98 -22.67
CA LYS A 330 -1.87 15.13 -23.81
C LYS A 330 -2.28 13.70 -23.58
N PHE A 331 -2.68 13.00 -24.65
CA PHE A 331 -2.96 11.57 -24.55
C PHE A 331 -1.67 10.81 -24.19
N LEU A 332 -1.81 9.87 -23.26
CA LEU A 332 -0.77 8.90 -22.91
C LEU A 332 -1.45 7.57 -22.66
N PHE A 333 -1.17 6.58 -23.50
CA PHE A 333 -1.64 5.22 -23.25
C PHE A 333 -0.97 4.70 -21.97
N GLN A 334 -1.77 4.24 -21.02
CA GLN A 334 -1.27 3.70 -19.76
C GLN A 334 -1.27 2.17 -19.83
N TYR A 335 -0.09 1.57 -19.70
CA TYR A 335 0.09 0.14 -19.80
C TYR A 335 0.96 -0.37 -18.66
N GLY A 336 0.44 -1.40 -17.99
CA GLY A 336 1.00 -1.88 -16.72
C GLY A 336 0.50 -3.25 -16.33
N PRO A 337 1.18 -3.92 -15.39
CA PRO A 337 0.63 -5.11 -14.78
C PRO A 337 -0.37 -4.77 -13.65
N LEU A 338 -1.23 -5.74 -13.36
CA LEU A 338 -1.88 -5.88 -12.08
C LEU A 338 -0.84 -6.41 -11.09
N ASP A 339 -0.63 -5.68 -9.99
CA ASP A 339 0.32 -6.05 -8.95
C ASP A 339 -0.38 -6.35 -7.64
N GLN A 340 -0.30 -7.61 -7.19
CA GLN A 340 -0.85 -8.07 -5.91
C GLN A 340 -0.06 -7.51 -4.73
N GLY A 341 1.26 -7.28 -4.89
CA GLY A 341 2.13 -6.90 -3.78
C GLY A 341 2.34 -8.00 -2.74
N TRP A 342 2.28 -9.28 -3.11
CA TRP A 342 2.60 -10.40 -2.22
C TRP A 342 4.07 -10.84 -2.36
N TRP A 343 4.63 -11.24 -1.22
CA TRP A 343 5.99 -11.76 -1.06
C TRP A 343 5.92 -13.17 -0.45
N PRO A 344 6.65 -14.16 -0.99
CA PRO A 344 6.58 -15.53 -0.47
C PRO A 344 7.09 -15.67 0.97
N ASP A 345 7.94 -14.73 1.38
CA ASP A 345 8.64 -14.68 2.65
C ASP A 345 8.07 -13.63 3.61
N GLY A 346 7.58 -12.50 3.09
CA GLY A 346 7.03 -11.38 3.89
C GLY A 346 5.52 -11.13 3.77
N LEU A 347 4.82 -11.86 2.91
CA LEU A 347 3.40 -11.63 2.56
C LEU A 347 3.16 -10.19 2.08
N TYR A 348 2.56 -9.33 2.90
CA TYR A 348 2.39 -7.91 2.53
C TYR A 348 3.65 -7.07 2.60
N THR A 349 4.64 -7.49 3.40
CA THR A 349 5.82 -6.68 3.66
C THR A 349 6.95 -7.09 2.71
N PRO A 350 7.51 -6.17 1.89
CA PRO A 350 8.72 -6.48 1.15
C PRO A 350 9.87 -6.81 2.12
N PRO A 351 10.73 -7.79 1.83
CA PRO A 351 11.85 -8.16 2.71
C PRO A 351 12.82 -7.00 2.98
N THR A 352 13.11 -6.21 1.95
CA THR A 352 14.01 -5.04 2.01
C THR A 352 13.51 -3.94 1.09
N TYR A 353 14.05 -2.72 1.25
CA TYR A 353 13.75 -1.61 0.32
C TYR A 353 14.21 -1.94 -1.11
N GLU A 354 15.35 -2.61 -1.26
CA GLU A 354 15.87 -3.07 -2.55
C GLU A 354 14.94 -4.08 -3.22
N ALA A 355 14.28 -4.95 -2.46
CA ALA A 355 13.28 -5.88 -2.99
C ALA A 355 12.09 -5.11 -3.58
N MET A 356 11.54 -4.15 -2.83
CA MET A 356 10.45 -3.31 -3.28
C MET A 356 10.80 -2.51 -4.54
N VAL A 357 12.00 -1.92 -4.57
CA VAL A 357 12.51 -1.16 -5.72
C VAL A 357 12.71 -2.06 -6.94
N TYR A 358 13.17 -3.29 -6.74
CA TYR A 358 13.43 -4.24 -7.81
C TYR A 358 12.19 -4.52 -8.68
N ASP A 359 11.03 -4.76 -8.06
CA ASP A 359 9.80 -5.03 -8.80
C ASP A 359 9.44 -3.82 -9.70
N ILE A 360 9.54 -2.59 -9.19
CA ILE A 360 9.24 -1.37 -9.94
C ILE A 360 10.26 -1.17 -11.09
N ASP A 361 11.54 -1.33 -10.81
CA ASP A 361 12.60 -1.17 -11.80
C ASP A 361 12.50 -2.22 -12.92
N GLN A 362 12.15 -3.47 -12.59
CA GLN A 362 11.96 -4.50 -13.59
C GLN A 362 10.78 -4.22 -14.50
N LEU A 363 9.65 -3.78 -13.95
CA LEU A 363 8.50 -3.41 -14.77
C LEU A 363 8.83 -2.23 -15.70
N LYS A 364 9.59 -1.24 -15.23
CA LYS A 364 10.08 -0.15 -16.08
C LYS A 364 11.01 -0.67 -17.19
N LYS A 365 11.91 -1.61 -16.88
CA LYS A 365 12.77 -2.27 -17.90
C LYS A 365 11.97 -3.04 -18.93
N MET A 366 10.90 -3.71 -18.53
CA MET A 366 9.95 -4.39 -19.44
C MET A 366 9.10 -3.40 -20.27
N GLY A 367 9.29 -2.09 -20.14
CA GLY A 367 8.61 -1.08 -20.94
C GLY A 367 7.23 -0.66 -20.41
N PHE A 368 6.86 -1.04 -19.19
CA PHE A 368 5.63 -0.55 -18.56
C PHE A 368 5.80 0.89 -18.06
N ASN A 369 4.72 1.68 -18.14
CA ASN A 369 4.67 3.05 -17.62
C ASN A 369 3.67 3.23 -16.46
N MET A 370 2.94 2.17 -16.11
CA MET A 370 1.92 2.15 -15.09
C MET A 370 1.97 0.83 -14.28
N ILE A 371 1.52 0.87 -13.03
CA ILE A 371 1.21 -0.31 -12.20
C ILE A 371 -0.18 -0.10 -11.60
N ARG A 372 -1.04 -1.12 -11.67
CA ARG A 372 -2.29 -1.14 -10.89
C ARG A 372 -2.04 -1.91 -9.60
N LYS A 373 -2.03 -1.20 -8.47
CA LYS A 373 -1.89 -1.81 -7.16
C LYS A 373 -3.24 -2.39 -6.75
N HIS A 374 -3.33 -3.72 -6.83
CA HIS A 374 -4.59 -4.43 -6.72
C HIS A 374 -4.97 -4.69 -5.26
N ILE A 375 -6.12 -4.13 -4.85
CA ILE A 375 -6.80 -4.30 -3.57
C ILE A 375 -5.89 -4.35 -2.32
N LYS A 376 -4.78 -3.60 -2.35
CA LYS A 376 -3.75 -3.51 -1.31
C LYS A 376 -3.20 -2.08 -1.30
N VAL A 377 -2.65 -1.62 -0.18
CA VAL A 377 -1.97 -0.32 -0.07
C VAL A 377 -0.52 -0.52 0.35
N GLU A 378 0.47 -0.12 -0.45
CA GLU A 378 1.88 -0.30 -0.09
C GLU A 378 2.38 0.67 1.00
N PRO A 379 3.58 0.45 1.58
CA PRO A 379 4.26 1.46 2.37
C PRO A 379 4.49 2.75 1.56
N ALA A 380 4.48 3.90 2.24
CA ALA A 380 4.73 5.22 1.67
C ALA A 380 6.00 5.33 0.79
N THR A 381 7.03 4.55 1.10
CA THR A 381 8.29 4.47 0.36
C THR A 381 8.12 3.89 -1.05
N TYR A 382 7.11 3.05 -1.28
CA TYR A 382 6.75 2.53 -2.61
C TYR A 382 6.29 3.66 -3.53
N TYR A 383 5.29 4.45 -3.09
CA TYR A 383 4.76 5.56 -3.88
C TYR A 383 5.82 6.62 -4.14
N ALA A 384 6.64 6.94 -3.14
CA ALA A 384 7.73 7.89 -3.33
C ALA A 384 8.77 7.41 -4.33
N TYR A 385 9.02 6.10 -4.40
CA TYR A 385 9.89 5.56 -5.44
C TYR A 385 9.24 5.65 -6.83
N CYS A 386 7.95 5.30 -6.95
CA CYS A 386 7.18 5.47 -8.20
C CYS A 386 7.18 6.92 -8.68
N ASP A 387 7.02 7.89 -7.79
CA ASP A 387 7.12 9.32 -8.09
C ASP A 387 8.50 9.68 -8.64
N LYS A 388 9.56 9.20 -7.97
CA LYS A 388 10.95 9.46 -8.34
C LYS A 388 11.29 8.90 -9.71
N VAL A 389 10.86 7.67 -10.01
CA VAL A 389 11.23 7.00 -11.26
C VAL A 389 10.26 7.25 -12.41
N GLY A 390 9.12 7.91 -12.17
CA GLY A 390 8.12 8.13 -13.22
C GLY A 390 7.36 6.85 -13.56
N MET A 391 6.73 6.24 -12.57
CA MET A 391 5.80 5.12 -12.74
C MET A 391 4.40 5.57 -12.33
N LEU A 392 3.41 5.48 -13.22
CA LEU A 392 2.02 5.81 -12.90
C LEU A 392 1.41 4.73 -12.02
N LEU A 393 0.51 5.12 -11.12
CA LEU A 393 -0.18 4.20 -10.23
C LEU A 393 -1.70 4.34 -10.34
N TRP A 394 -2.37 3.20 -10.44
CA TRP A 394 -3.79 3.06 -10.17
C TRP A 394 -3.93 2.38 -8.83
N GLN A 395 -4.64 3.03 -7.90
CA GLN A 395 -4.74 2.57 -6.52
C GLN A 395 -6.14 2.06 -6.23
N ASP A 396 -6.23 0.76 -5.95
CA ASP A 396 -7.47 0.10 -5.56
C ASP A 396 -7.73 0.24 -4.05
N MET A 397 -9.00 0.25 -3.69
CA MET A 397 -9.44 -0.02 -2.32
C MET A 397 -9.35 -1.52 -2.03
N PRO A 398 -8.75 -1.95 -0.90
CA PRO A 398 -8.90 -3.32 -0.41
C PRO A 398 -10.37 -3.72 -0.30
N SER A 399 -10.73 -4.83 -0.95
CA SER A 399 -12.11 -5.33 -0.94
C SER A 399 -12.45 -5.96 0.40
N GLY A 400 -13.72 -5.90 0.78
CA GLY A 400 -14.27 -6.62 1.92
C GLY A 400 -15.61 -7.23 1.52
N ASP A 401 -16.21 -8.04 2.39
CA ASP A 401 -17.63 -8.34 2.30
C ASP A 401 -18.08 -8.99 0.95
N ARG A 402 -17.27 -9.92 0.43
CA ARG A 402 -17.39 -10.54 -0.91
C ARG A 402 -18.77 -11.14 -1.24
N GLY A 403 -18.92 -11.63 -2.48
CA GLY A 403 -20.03 -12.52 -2.86
C GLY A 403 -21.24 -11.85 -3.52
N ASN A 404 -21.04 -10.75 -4.25
CA ASN A 404 -22.09 -10.19 -5.10
C ASN A 404 -22.29 -11.05 -6.36
N GLY A 405 -23.47 -10.96 -6.97
CA GLY A 405 -23.62 -11.37 -8.37
C GLY A 405 -22.76 -10.46 -9.25
N TRP A 406 -21.92 -11.06 -10.09
CA TRP A 406 -20.97 -10.36 -10.95
C TRP A 406 -21.37 -10.47 -12.41
N GLU A 407 -21.57 -9.33 -13.07
CA GLU A 407 -21.78 -9.18 -14.51
C GLU A 407 -20.61 -8.39 -15.08
N ASN A 408 -19.74 -9.07 -15.83
CA ASN A 408 -18.51 -8.51 -16.37
C ASN A 408 -18.67 -7.93 -17.79
N ARG A 409 -19.87 -7.97 -18.38
CA ARG A 409 -20.16 -7.42 -19.72
C ARG A 409 -20.77 -6.00 -19.61
N PRO A 410 -20.08 -4.96 -20.09
CA PRO A 410 -20.63 -3.61 -20.13
C PRO A 410 -21.92 -3.52 -20.95
N GLY A 411 -22.92 -2.81 -20.42
CA GLY A 411 -24.20 -2.58 -21.11
C GLY A 411 -25.18 -3.75 -21.04
N ILE A 412 -24.88 -4.79 -20.27
CA ILE A 412 -25.80 -5.88 -19.94
C ILE A 412 -26.35 -5.66 -18.54
N LEU A 413 -27.68 -5.73 -18.41
CA LEU A 413 -28.38 -5.72 -17.12
C LEU A 413 -28.85 -7.15 -16.84
N ASP A 414 -28.05 -7.91 -16.09
CA ASP A 414 -28.32 -9.30 -15.72
C ASP A 414 -28.16 -9.50 -14.19
N HIS A 415 -27.43 -10.52 -13.73
CA HIS A 415 -27.26 -10.90 -12.33
C HIS A 415 -26.39 -9.93 -11.50
N GLY A 416 -25.84 -8.88 -12.11
CA GLY A 416 -25.03 -7.88 -11.43
C GLY A 416 -25.81 -7.07 -10.38
N THR A 417 -25.36 -7.08 -9.13
CA THR A 417 -26.02 -6.39 -8.01
C THR A 417 -25.04 -5.69 -7.07
N ASP A 418 -25.45 -4.55 -6.52
CA ASP A 418 -24.87 -3.98 -5.31
C ASP A 418 -25.29 -4.82 -4.09
N LYS A 419 -24.37 -5.01 -3.15
CA LYS A 419 -24.61 -5.73 -1.90
C LYS A 419 -25.30 -4.83 -0.88
N ASN A 420 -26.28 -5.39 -0.18
CA ASN A 420 -26.82 -4.77 1.02
C ASN A 420 -25.89 -5.10 2.20
N ARG A 421 -24.90 -4.24 2.45
CA ARG A 421 -23.95 -4.39 3.55
C ARG A 421 -24.55 -3.99 4.89
N THR A 422 -24.01 -4.50 5.99
CA THR A 422 -24.37 -4.00 7.32
C THR A 422 -23.85 -2.57 7.51
N PRO A 423 -24.49 -1.74 8.36
CA PRO A 423 -23.99 -0.40 8.67
C PRO A 423 -22.54 -0.40 9.19
N GLU A 424 -22.15 -1.46 9.92
CA GLU A 424 -20.79 -1.66 10.42
C GLU A 424 -19.79 -1.84 9.27
N SER A 425 -20.06 -2.75 8.32
CA SER A 425 -19.21 -2.97 7.15
C SER A 425 -19.09 -1.73 6.27
N GLU A 426 -20.21 -1.04 5.99
CA GLU A 426 -20.16 0.22 5.25
C GLU A 426 -19.32 1.28 5.98
N GLY A 427 -19.43 1.32 7.32
CA GLY A 427 -18.65 2.20 8.18
C GLY A 427 -17.15 1.95 8.07
N TYR A 428 -16.71 0.69 8.17
CA TYR A 428 -15.30 0.31 8.03
C TYR A 428 -14.76 0.66 6.64
N TYR A 429 -15.47 0.29 5.58
CA TYR A 429 -15.06 0.62 4.22
C TYR A 429 -14.86 2.14 4.03
N ARG A 430 -15.83 2.97 4.46
CA ARG A 430 -15.74 4.42 4.29
C ARG A 430 -14.63 5.03 5.12
N LYS A 431 -14.45 4.55 6.35
CA LYS A 431 -13.37 5.01 7.24
C LYS A 431 -12.01 4.74 6.61
N GLU A 432 -11.78 3.51 6.17
CA GLU A 432 -10.50 3.09 5.58
C GLU A 432 -10.27 3.74 4.21
N TRP A 433 -11.28 3.80 3.33
CA TRP A 433 -11.10 4.45 2.03
C TRP A 433 -10.81 5.95 2.17
N ASN A 434 -11.45 6.62 3.14
CA ASN A 434 -11.12 8.00 3.45
C ASN A 434 -9.66 8.14 3.91
N ALA A 435 -9.22 7.29 4.84
CA ALA A 435 -7.88 7.34 5.40
C ALA A 435 -6.81 7.02 4.34
N ILE A 436 -7.06 6.07 3.44
CA ILE A 436 -6.18 5.73 2.32
C ILE A 436 -6.03 6.94 1.38
N ILE A 437 -7.14 7.56 0.94
CA ILE A 437 -7.06 8.75 0.07
C ILE A 437 -6.33 9.89 0.78
N ASP A 438 -6.57 10.11 2.07
CA ASP A 438 -5.87 11.15 2.85
C ASP A 438 -4.36 10.88 2.96
N ALA A 439 -3.96 9.65 3.26
CA ALA A 439 -2.56 9.26 3.38
C ALA A 439 -1.81 9.35 2.04
N LEU A 440 -2.51 9.12 0.94
CA LEU A 440 -1.91 8.99 -0.39
C LEU A 440 -2.12 10.22 -1.30
N TYR A 441 -2.89 11.22 -0.86
CA TYR A 441 -3.31 12.37 -1.67
C TYR A 441 -2.16 13.11 -2.36
N ASN A 442 -1.00 13.17 -1.72
CA ASN A 442 0.13 13.98 -2.18
C ASN A 442 1.09 13.25 -3.14
N TYR A 443 0.93 11.94 -3.39
CA TYR A 443 1.82 11.19 -4.29
C TYR A 443 1.44 11.44 -5.77
N PRO A 444 2.26 12.14 -6.56
CA PRO A 444 1.96 12.49 -7.95
C PRO A 444 1.77 11.29 -8.89
N SER A 445 2.42 10.15 -8.62
CA SER A 445 2.29 8.91 -9.41
C SER A 445 0.88 8.36 -9.46
N ILE A 446 0.11 8.52 -8.38
CA ILE A 446 -1.28 8.06 -8.35
C ILE A 446 -2.12 8.95 -9.26
N VAL A 447 -2.73 8.35 -10.27
CA VAL A 447 -3.56 9.04 -11.28
C VAL A 447 -5.00 8.55 -11.35
N VAL A 448 -5.29 7.36 -10.78
CA VAL A 448 -6.63 6.76 -10.74
C VAL A 448 -6.91 6.16 -9.37
N TRP A 449 -8.11 6.42 -8.85
CA TRP A 449 -8.69 5.72 -7.70
C TRP A 449 -9.70 4.66 -8.15
N ILE A 450 -9.65 3.47 -7.55
CA ILE A 450 -10.57 2.35 -7.86
C ILE A 450 -11.27 1.88 -6.57
N PRO A 451 -12.50 2.37 -6.28
CA PRO A 451 -13.24 1.94 -5.09
C PRO A 451 -13.69 0.47 -5.13
N PHE A 452 -13.96 -0.12 -6.30
CA PHE A 452 -14.46 -1.49 -6.41
C PHE A 452 -13.81 -2.28 -7.53
N ASN A 453 -13.69 -3.60 -7.30
CA ASN A 453 -13.18 -4.58 -8.25
C ASN A 453 -14.10 -5.80 -8.32
N GLU A 454 -14.49 -6.23 -9.53
CA GLU A 454 -15.22 -7.48 -9.82
C GLU A 454 -16.42 -7.76 -8.90
N ALA A 455 -17.16 -6.70 -8.60
CA ALA A 455 -18.27 -6.69 -7.67
C ALA A 455 -17.97 -7.16 -6.23
N TRP A 456 -16.71 -7.32 -5.82
CA TRP A 456 -16.36 -7.84 -4.50
C TRP A 456 -16.79 -6.90 -3.37
N GLY A 457 -17.91 -7.27 -2.76
CA GLY A 457 -18.61 -6.46 -1.77
C GLY A 457 -19.08 -5.13 -2.32
N GLN A 458 -19.13 -4.93 -3.63
CA GLN A 458 -19.54 -3.66 -4.22
C GLN A 458 -20.90 -3.21 -3.66
N PHE A 459 -21.04 -1.94 -3.26
CA PHE A 459 -22.25 -1.42 -2.61
C PHE A 459 -22.39 0.07 -2.85
N LYS A 460 -23.63 0.56 -2.96
CA LYS A 460 -23.96 1.98 -3.17
C LYS A 460 -23.02 2.63 -4.20
N THR A 461 -22.83 1.95 -5.33
CA THR A 461 -21.70 2.19 -6.23
C THR A 461 -21.62 3.64 -6.69
N THR A 462 -22.76 4.21 -7.12
CA THR A 462 -22.84 5.62 -7.52
C THR A 462 -22.42 6.56 -6.39
N GLU A 463 -22.89 6.33 -5.17
CA GLU A 463 -22.61 7.20 -4.03
C GLU A 463 -21.12 7.18 -3.66
N ILE A 464 -20.51 5.99 -3.58
CA ILE A 464 -19.10 5.83 -3.24
C ILE A 464 -18.20 6.42 -4.34
N THR A 465 -18.59 6.24 -5.60
CA THR A 465 -17.86 6.81 -6.75
C THR A 465 -17.88 8.32 -6.73
N GLU A 466 -19.06 8.94 -6.58
CA GLU A 466 -19.22 10.39 -6.51
C GLU A 466 -18.54 10.98 -5.28
N TRP A 467 -18.60 10.28 -4.15
CA TRP A 467 -17.85 10.64 -2.95
C TRP A 467 -16.34 10.65 -3.20
N THR A 468 -15.81 9.61 -3.85
CA THR A 468 -14.39 9.52 -4.22
C THR A 468 -13.97 10.67 -5.15
N MET A 469 -14.77 10.95 -6.18
CA MET A 469 -14.53 12.08 -7.10
C MET A 469 -14.52 13.43 -6.38
N LYS A 470 -15.43 13.63 -5.42
CA LYS A 470 -15.50 14.85 -4.62
C LYS A 470 -14.34 14.96 -3.63
N LYS A 471 -13.91 13.85 -3.05
CA LYS A 471 -12.82 13.80 -2.07
C LYS A 471 -11.48 14.23 -2.68
N ASP A 472 -11.22 13.74 -3.89
CA ASP A 472 -10.04 14.09 -4.66
C ASP A 472 -10.36 14.35 -6.14
N PRO A 473 -10.68 15.61 -6.49
CA PRO A 473 -10.97 15.99 -7.87
C PRO A 473 -9.70 16.07 -8.75
N SER A 474 -8.50 15.86 -8.20
CA SER A 474 -7.24 15.93 -8.95
C SER A 474 -6.86 14.62 -9.64
N ARG A 475 -7.69 13.58 -9.49
CA ARG A 475 -7.49 12.23 -10.02
C ARG A 475 -8.77 11.71 -10.70
N LEU A 476 -8.60 10.78 -11.63
CA LEU A 476 -9.74 10.09 -12.24
C LEU A 476 -10.21 8.95 -11.32
N VAL A 477 -11.44 8.48 -11.55
CA VAL A 477 -12.07 7.44 -10.74
C VAL A 477 -12.62 6.36 -11.66
N ASN A 478 -12.16 5.13 -11.44
CA ASN A 478 -12.69 3.92 -12.06
C ASN A 478 -13.72 3.29 -11.12
N SER A 479 -15.00 3.48 -11.42
CA SER A 479 -16.11 3.23 -10.48
C SER A 479 -16.16 1.78 -9.97
N ALA A 480 -16.21 0.82 -10.89
CA ALA A 480 -16.31 -0.60 -10.59
C ALA A 480 -15.54 -1.38 -11.66
N SER A 481 -14.25 -1.60 -11.39
CA SER A 481 -13.33 -2.25 -12.32
C SER A 481 -13.83 -3.67 -12.62
N GLY A 482 -14.06 -3.98 -13.91
CA GLY A 482 -14.52 -5.30 -14.32
C GLY A 482 -15.99 -5.61 -14.04
N GLY A 483 -16.77 -4.66 -13.51
CA GLY A 483 -18.18 -4.81 -13.18
C GLY A 483 -18.43 -4.82 -11.67
N ASN A 484 -19.68 -4.70 -11.21
CA ASN A 484 -20.91 -4.39 -11.95
C ASN A 484 -20.95 -2.93 -12.40
N PHE A 485 -21.42 -2.68 -13.61
CA PHE A 485 -21.31 -1.36 -14.23
C PHE A 485 -22.43 -0.40 -13.83
N TYR A 486 -22.06 0.82 -13.47
CA TYR A 486 -22.98 1.94 -13.23
C TYR A 486 -22.56 3.14 -14.09
N PRO A 487 -23.51 3.98 -14.55
CA PRO A 487 -23.21 5.16 -15.38
C PRO A 487 -22.66 6.33 -14.53
N THR A 488 -21.58 6.09 -13.80
CA THR A 488 -20.90 7.04 -12.91
C THR A 488 -19.38 6.84 -12.97
N GLY A 489 -18.62 7.83 -12.52
CA GLY A 489 -17.16 7.84 -12.63
C GLY A 489 -16.67 8.20 -14.03
N HIS A 490 -15.34 8.20 -14.18
CA HIS A 490 -14.67 8.68 -15.39
C HIS A 490 -14.36 7.57 -16.40
N ILE A 491 -14.31 6.32 -15.93
CA ILE A 491 -13.79 5.18 -16.68
C ILE A 491 -14.85 4.08 -16.75
N ILE A 492 -14.98 3.46 -17.92
CA ILE A 492 -15.63 2.17 -18.12
C ILE A 492 -14.55 1.12 -18.36
N ASP A 493 -14.53 0.08 -17.54
CA ASP A 493 -13.41 -0.85 -17.43
C ASP A 493 -13.85 -2.31 -17.66
N LEU A 494 -13.43 -2.89 -18.77
CA LEU A 494 -13.68 -4.29 -19.08
C LEU A 494 -12.55 -5.20 -18.55
N HIS A 495 -12.91 -6.26 -17.82
CA HIS A 495 -12.03 -7.41 -17.60
C HIS A 495 -12.36 -8.50 -18.63
N ASN A 496 -11.38 -8.91 -19.44
CA ASN A 496 -11.59 -9.92 -20.47
C ASN A 496 -10.39 -10.85 -20.59
N TYR A 497 -10.60 -12.10 -20.19
CA TYR A 497 -9.53 -13.09 -20.11
C TYR A 497 -9.66 -14.19 -21.18
N PRO A 498 -8.52 -14.68 -21.72
CA PRO A 498 -7.19 -14.07 -21.65
C PRO A 498 -7.01 -12.94 -22.67
N HIS A 499 -7.92 -12.80 -23.64
CA HIS A 499 -7.73 -11.98 -24.84
C HIS A 499 -7.99 -10.48 -24.62
N PRO A 500 -7.20 -9.57 -25.21
CA PRO A 500 -7.51 -8.15 -25.19
C PRO A 500 -8.82 -7.81 -25.92
N ALA A 501 -9.68 -7.07 -25.23
CA ALA A 501 -10.92 -6.50 -25.75
C ALA A 501 -11.09 -5.08 -25.22
N MET A 502 -12.15 -4.39 -25.62
CA MET A 502 -12.48 -3.07 -25.07
C MET A 502 -13.99 -2.87 -25.04
N PRO A 503 -14.53 -2.01 -24.15
CA PRO A 503 -15.90 -1.55 -24.26
C PRO A 503 -16.12 -0.85 -25.62
N ARG A 504 -17.35 -0.95 -26.15
CA ARG A 504 -17.69 -0.38 -27.46
C ARG A 504 -17.60 1.16 -27.47
N PRO A 505 -16.76 1.76 -28.34
CA PRO A 505 -16.61 3.21 -28.41
C PRO A 505 -17.89 3.96 -28.77
N ASP A 506 -18.72 3.41 -29.65
CA ASP A 506 -19.98 4.02 -30.09
C ASP A 506 -21.05 4.05 -29.00
N VAL A 507 -20.93 3.19 -27.98
CA VAL A 507 -21.90 3.11 -26.87
C VAL A 507 -21.43 3.92 -25.66
N PHE A 508 -20.16 3.77 -25.27
CA PHE A 508 -19.65 4.32 -24.02
C PHE A 508 -18.68 5.48 -24.21
N GLY A 509 -18.03 5.54 -25.37
CA GLY A 509 -16.85 6.38 -25.61
C GLY A 509 -17.12 7.88 -25.51
N GLN A 510 -18.34 8.36 -25.78
CA GLN A 510 -18.67 9.78 -25.62
C GLN A 510 -18.75 10.23 -24.16
N LYS A 511 -18.95 9.30 -23.22
CA LYS A 511 -19.24 9.60 -21.80
C LYS A 511 -18.11 9.22 -20.86
N GLN A 512 -17.40 8.12 -21.14
CA GLN A 512 -16.39 7.55 -20.25
C GLN A 512 -15.15 7.14 -21.04
N VAL A 513 -14.00 7.20 -20.38
CA VAL A 513 -12.73 6.65 -20.89
C VAL A 513 -12.84 5.13 -20.99
N LEU A 514 -12.41 4.56 -22.11
CA LEU A 514 -12.48 3.12 -22.37
C LEU A 514 -11.19 2.43 -21.91
N VAL A 515 -11.33 1.42 -21.06
CA VAL A 515 -10.20 0.72 -20.42
C VAL A 515 -10.39 -0.80 -20.49
N LEU A 516 -9.26 -1.51 -20.62
CA LEU A 516 -9.13 -2.96 -20.44
C LEU A 516 -8.39 -3.22 -19.12
N GLY A 517 -9.08 -3.21 -18.00
CA GLY A 517 -8.46 -3.13 -16.67
C GLY A 517 -8.01 -4.45 -16.10
N GLU A 518 -8.33 -5.57 -16.77
CA GLU A 518 -7.66 -6.86 -16.61
C GLU A 518 -7.75 -7.71 -17.88
N PHE A 519 -6.64 -8.33 -18.28
CA PHE A 519 -6.58 -9.36 -19.32
C PHE A 519 -5.31 -10.20 -19.14
N GLY A 520 -5.12 -11.21 -20.00
CA GLY A 520 -3.90 -11.99 -20.01
C GLY A 520 -3.96 -13.18 -19.08
N GLY A 521 -3.06 -13.24 -18.09
CA GLY A 521 -2.99 -14.38 -17.18
C GLY A 521 -2.30 -15.61 -17.78
N LEU A 522 -1.27 -15.39 -18.61
CA LEU A 522 -0.51 -16.48 -19.25
C LEU A 522 0.37 -17.18 -18.21
N GLY A 523 0.03 -18.44 -17.92
CA GLY A 523 0.69 -19.30 -16.94
C GLY A 523 1.91 -20.03 -17.50
N LEU A 524 3.01 -20.01 -16.76
CA LEU A 524 4.21 -20.82 -17.04
C LEU A 524 4.79 -21.30 -15.70
N PRO A 525 4.36 -22.47 -15.19
CA PRO A 525 4.92 -23.02 -13.97
C PRO A 525 6.38 -23.45 -14.21
N LEU A 526 7.28 -23.02 -13.33
CA LEU A 526 8.70 -23.37 -13.37
C LEU A 526 9.07 -24.19 -12.14
N GLU A 527 9.59 -25.40 -12.36
CA GLU A 527 10.03 -26.28 -11.27
C GLU A 527 11.09 -25.59 -10.40
N GLY A 528 10.95 -25.73 -9.07
CA GLY A 528 11.81 -25.05 -8.09
C GLY A 528 11.40 -23.63 -7.74
N HIS A 529 10.45 -23.03 -8.48
CA HIS A 529 10.02 -21.64 -8.31
C HIS A 529 8.52 -21.47 -7.99
N THR A 530 7.79 -22.57 -7.74
CA THR A 530 6.37 -22.53 -7.39
C THR A 530 6.14 -22.62 -5.89
N TRP A 531 5.10 -21.93 -5.40
CA TRP A 531 4.67 -22.00 -3.99
C TRP A 531 4.20 -23.40 -3.58
N GLN A 532 3.54 -24.08 -4.51
CA GLN A 532 3.00 -25.41 -4.34
C GLN A 532 3.42 -26.32 -5.48
N LYS A 533 3.54 -27.62 -5.21
CA LYS A 533 3.99 -28.61 -6.21
C LYS A 533 2.93 -28.84 -7.30
N ASN A 534 1.65 -28.83 -6.92
CA ASN A 534 0.51 -29.15 -7.77
C ASN A 534 -0.56 -28.05 -7.64
N LYS A 535 -1.59 -28.08 -8.50
CA LYS A 535 -2.72 -27.11 -8.52
C LYS A 535 -2.30 -25.66 -8.86
N ASN A 536 -1.19 -25.50 -9.57
CA ASN A 536 -0.80 -24.20 -10.13
C ASN A 536 -1.86 -23.73 -11.14
N TRP A 537 -2.16 -22.44 -11.13
CA TRP A 537 -3.27 -21.84 -11.86
C TRP A 537 -2.80 -20.69 -12.77
N GLY A 538 -3.42 -20.60 -13.95
CA GLY A 538 -3.29 -19.49 -14.88
C GLY A 538 -4.39 -19.61 -15.94
N TYR A 539 -4.76 -18.51 -16.58
CA TYR A 539 -5.86 -18.47 -17.57
C TYR A 539 -5.52 -19.23 -18.85
N GLN A 540 -4.23 -19.30 -19.21
CA GLN A 540 -3.73 -20.16 -20.28
C GLN A 540 -2.32 -20.63 -19.96
N SER A 541 -2.02 -21.93 -20.03
CA SER A 541 -0.69 -22.47 -19.66
C SER A 541 0.24 -22.72 -20.85
N PHE A 542 1.54 -22.51 -20.65
CA PHE A 542 2.61 -22.70 -21.62
C PHE A 542 3.71 -23.60 -21.07
N LYS A 543 4.54 -24.17 -21.96
CA LYS A 543 5.68 -25.02 -21.58
C LYS A 543 7.02 -24.31 -21.66
N THR A 544 7.10 -23.25 -22.47
CA THR A 544 8.35 -22.52 -22.69
C THR A 544 8.14 -21.02 -22.64
N SER A 545 9.20 -20.30 -22.29
CA SER A 545 9.26 -18.84 -22.29
C SER A 545 8.94 -18.25 -23.67
N GLU A 546 9.41 -18.89 -24.74
CA GLU A 546 9.21 -18.42 -26.12
C GLU A 546 7.75 -18.55 -26.58
N GLU A 547 7.08 -19.65 -26.27
CA GLU A 547 5.65 -19.82 -26.59
C GLU A 547 4.77 -18.81 -25.83
N MET A 548 5.09 -18.59 -24.55
CA MET A 548 4.41 -17.59 -23.72
C MET A 548 4.62 -16.18 -24.28
N PHE A 549 5.86 -15.82 -24.63
CA PHE A 549 6.17 -14.52 -25.23
C PHE A 549 5.45 -14.32 -26.56
N LYS A 550 5.42 -15.32 -27.46
CA LYS A 550 4.69 -15.22 -28.73
C LYS A 550 3.20 -14.93 -28.52
N LYS A 551 2.59 -15.49 -27.49
CA LYS A 551 1.20 -15.18 -27.13
C LYS A 551 1.06 -13.77 -26.58
N TYR A 552 1.97 -13.35 -25.71
CA TYR A 552 2.01 -11.99 -25.18
C TYR A 552 2.16 -10.94 -26.28
N GLU A 553 3.07 -11.15 -27.24
CA GLU A 553 3.28 -10.27 -28.39
C GLU A 553 1.97 -10.09 -29.19
N ALA A 554 1.27 -11.19 -29.49
CA ALA A 554 -0.04 -11.12 -30.17
C ALA A 554 -1.09 -10.32 -29.38
N PHE A 555 -1.00 -10.28 -28.04
CA PHE A 555 -1.85 -9.41 -27.24
C PHE A 555 -1.48 -7.93 -27.37
N THR A 556 -0.19 -7.60 -27.34
CA THR A 556 0.27 -6.22 -27.56
C THR A 556 -0.11 -5.70 -28.95
N GLU A 557 0.01 -6.53 -30.00
CA GLU A 557 -0.44 -6.20 -31.35
C GLU A 557 -1.95 -5.92 -31.40
N ARG A 558 -2.75 -6.73 -30.69
CA ARG A 558 -4.20 -6.50 -30.59
C ARG A 558 -4.50 -5.19 -29.87
N ILE A 559 -3.81 -4.87 -28.78
CA ILE A 559 -3.99 -3.62 -28.05
C ILE A 559 -3.66 -2.42 -28.95
N ALA A 560 -2.57 -2.48 -29.73
CA ALA A 560 -2.21 -1.44 -30.69
C ALA A 560 -3.33 -1.16 -31.72
N GLN A 561 -4.11 -2.18 -32.10
CA GLN A 561 -5.29 -2.01 -32.98
C GLN A 561 -6.50 -1.37 -32.28
N LEU A 562 -6.59 -1.48 -30.95
CA LEU A 562 -7.71 -0.94 -30.15
C LEU A 562 -7.48 0.52 -29.73
N ILE A 563 -6.22 0.96 -29.58
CA ILE A 563 -5.88 2.35 -29.22
C ILE A 563 -6.50 3.39 -30.19
N PRO A 564 -6.37 3.25 -31.53
CA PRO A 564 -7.00 4.18 -32.47
C PRO A 564 -8.52 4.22 -32.39
N LEU A 565 -9.15 3.16 -31.85
CA LEU A 565 -10.61 3.07 -31.72
C LEU A 565 -11.15 3.72 -30.45
N GLY A 566 -10.31 3.95 -29.44
CA GLY A 566 -10.81 4.48 -28.18
C GLY A 566 -10.02 4.13 -26.92
N LEU A 567 -9.25 3.04 -26.97
CA LEU A 567 -8.69 2.43 -25.76
C LEU A 567 -7.61 3.34 -25.15
N SER A 568 -7.75 3.66 -23.86
CA SER A 568 -6.83 4.58 -23.17
C SER A 568 -5.88 3.91 -22.18
N ALA A 569 -6.21 2.73 -21.69
CA ALA A 569 -5.34 1.96 -20.82
C ALA A 569 -5.59 0.46 -20.94
N ALA A 570 -4.58 -0.33 -20.61
CA ALA A 570 -4.71 -1.76 -20.43
C ALA A 570 -3.87 -2.26 -19.25
N VAL A 571 -4.37 -3.28 -18.53
CA VAL A 571 -3.71 -3.86 -17.37
C VAL A 571 -3.57 -5.37 -17.57
N TYR A 572 -2.33 -5.87 -17.59
CA TYR A 572 -2.03 -7.29 -17.75
C TYR A 572 -1.93 -7.99 -16.39
N THR A 573 -2.59 -9.14 -16.22
CA THR A 573 -2.45 -9.96 -15.00
C THR A 573 -1.32 -10.97 -15.19
N GLN A 574 -0.17 -10.91 -14.48
CA GLN A 574 0.21 -10.01 -13.37
C GLN A 574 1.75 -9.82 -13.21
N THR A 575 2.21 -9.02 -12.24
CA THR A 575 3.65 -8.73 -11.99
C THR A 575 4.47 -9.98 -11.66
N THR A 576 4.09 -10.72 -10.63
CA THR A 576 4.77 -11.96 -10.20
C THR A 576 3.77 -13.09 -10.09
N ASP A 577 4.27 -14.32 -10.12
CA ASP A 577 3.52 -15.46 -9.59
C ASP A 577 3.18 -15.16 -8.12
N VAL A 578 2.02 -15.61 -7.65
CA VAL A 578 1.56 -15.42 -6.28
C VAL A 578 0.84 -16.67 -5.82
N GLU A 579 1.45 -17.37 -4.87
CA GLU A 579 0.95 -18.62 -4.31
C GLU A 579 0.47 -19.61 -5.38
N GLY A 580 -0.84 -19.81 -5.54
CA GLY A 580 -1.42 -20.72 -6.52
C GLY A 580 -1.34 -20.20 -7.96
N GLU A 581 -1.19 -18.89 -8.17
CA GLU A 581 -1.16 -18.27 -9.48
C GLU A 581 0.25 -18.24 -10.08
N VAL A 582 0.42 -18.84 -11.25
CA VAL A 582 1.71 -18.95 -11.97
C VAL A 582 1.72 -18.17 -13.28
N ASN A 583 1.03 -17.05 -13.33
CA ASN A 583 0.78 -16.18 -14.49
C ASN A 583 1.52 -14.82 -14.43
N GLY A 584 2.55 -14.69 -13.59
CA GLY A 584 3.38 -13.51 -13.48
C GLY A 584 4.41 -13.35 -14.59
N PHE A 585 4.95 -12.13 -14.73
CA PHE A 585 6.17 -11.87 -15.51
C PHE A 585 7.42 -12.43 -14.84
N MET A 586 7.42 -12.49 -13.51
CA MET A 586 8.50 -13.04 -12.69
C MET A 586 7.98 -14.19 -11.84
N THR A 587 8.84 -15.14 -11.49
CA THR A 587 8.52 -16.15 -10.48
C THR A 587 8.26 -15.52 -9.11
N TYR A 588 7.59 -16.24 -8.20
CA TYR A 588 7.16 -15.67 -6.90
C TYR A 588 8.35 -15.24 -6.03
N ASP A 589 9.49 -15.93 -6.17
CA ASP A 589 10.78 -15.61 -5.51
C ASP A 589 11.62 -14.55 -6.25
N ARG A 590 11.13 -14.04 -7.39
CA ARG A 590 11.80 -13.10 -8.29
C ARG A 590 13.15 -13.60 -8.83
N GLN A 591 13.39 -14.91 -8.87
CA GLN A 591 14.65 -15.47 -9.39
C GLN A 591 14.69 -15.60 -10.90
N VAL A 592 13.53 -15.75 -11.56
CA VAL A 592 13.44 -15.96 -13.00
C VAL A 592 12.42 -15.01 -13.63
N ASP A 593 12.86 -14.28 -14.66
CA ASP A 593 11.98 -13.58 -15.59
C ASP A 593 11.43 -14.59 -16.60
N LYS A 594 10.11 -14.72 -16.69
CA LYS A 594 9.44 -15.80 -17.43
C LYS A 594 9.37 -15.57 -18.93
N MET A 595 9.66 -14.34 -19.37
CA MET A 595 9.78 -13.93 -20.77
C MET A 595 11.01 -13.03 -20.94
N PRO A 596 11.65 -13.00 -22.13
CA PRO A 596 12.83 -12.15 -22.36
C PRO A 596 12.50 -10.67 -22.18
N VAL A 597 13.17 -10.00 -21.23
CA VAL A 597 12.91 -8.60 -20.85
C VAL A 597 13.03 -7.64 -22.02
N ASP A 598 14.07 -7.77 -22.86
CA ASP A 598 14.27 -6.91 -24.02
C ASP A 598 13.12 -7.03 -25.05
N LYS A 599 12.62 -8.25 -25.26
CA LYS A 599 11.49 -8.47 -26.17
C LYS A 599 10.17 -7.93 -25.60
N LEU A 600 9.97 -8.04 -24.28
CA LEU A 600 8.83 -7.39 -23.61
C LEU A 600 8.90 -5.88 -23.77
N HIS A 601 10.08 -5.29 -23.55
CA HIS A 601 10.31 -3.87 -23.73
C HIS A 601 9.92 -3.43 -25.14
N GLU A 602 10.47 -4.08 -26.17
CA GLU A 602 10.19 -3.80 -27.58
C GLU A 602 8.70 -3.92 -27.93
N ALA A 603 7.99 -4.91 -27.38
CA ALA A 603 6.56 -5.07 -27.60
C ALA A 603 5.75 -3.94 -26.94
N ASN A 604 6.12 -3.56 -25.72
CA ASN A 604 5.36 -2.62 -24.90
C ASN A 604 5.54 -1.17 -25.34
N VAL A 605 6.77 -0.75 -25.67
CA VAL A 605 7.04 0.65 -26.06
C VAL A 605 6.33 1.05 -27.35
N LYS A 606 6.00 0.09 -28.23
CA LYS A 606 5.19 0.33 -29.45
C LYS A 606 3.80 0.87 -29.12
N LEU A 607 3.24 0.56 -27.94
CA LEU A 607 1.93 1.03 -27.52
C LEU A 607 1.90 2.53 -27.20
N TYR A 608 3.06 3.17 -27.08
CA TYR A 608 3.18 4.60 -26.79
C TYR A 608 3.48 5.44 -28.04
N ASP A 609 3.47 4.83 -29.24
CA ASP A 609 3.64 5.56 -30.50
C ASP A 609 2.51 6.61 -30.65
N PRO A 610 2.84 7.91 -30.71
CA PRO A 610 1.83 8.96 -30.92
C PRO A 610 0.99 8.76 -32.18
N ALA A 611 1.50 8.04 -33.20
CA ALA A 611 0.76 7.74 -34.43
C ALA A 611 -0.45 6.81 -34.22
N LEU A 612 -0.54 6.13 -33.07
CA LEU A 612 -1.71 5.30 -32.72
C LEU A 612 -2.94 6.14 -32.35
N VAL A 613 -2.79 7.43 -32.10
CA VAL A 613 -3.91 8.35 -31.83
C VAL A 613 -3.96 9.42 -32.89
N LYS A 614 -5.11 9.50 -33.57
CA LYS A 614 -5.36 10.48 -34.65
C LYS A 614 -5.98 11.76 -34.13
#